data_AF-T1AEP6-F1
#
_entry.id   AF-T1AEP6-F1
#
_cell.length_a   1.000
_cell.length_b   1.000
_cell.length_c   1.000
_cell.angle_alpha   90.00
_cell.angle_beta   90.00
_cell.angle_gamma   90.00
#
_symmetry.space_group_name_H-M   'P 1'
#
loop_
_entity.id
_entity.type
_entity.pdbx_description
1 polymer ?
#
loop_
_entity_poly.entity_id
_entity_poly.type
_entity_poly.pdbx_seq_one_letter_code
_entity_poly.pdbx_strand_id
1 'polypeptide(L)'
;VTVAQPCAGGAQANPQVLRLAVAAMRCAVASGMPGSQRLAVIDYSLPSTRRRLWIFDLADQHLLMRELVAHGRNSGGNFAKYFSDRLGSLESSLGLYRTLGTYRGDNGYSLRLQGLDEGFNN
;
A
#
# COMPACT_ATOMS: atom_id res chain seq x y z
N VAL A 1 -10.35 22.22 -3.98
CA VAL A 1 -9.16 21.49 -3.51
C VAL A 1 -7.95 22.12 -4.16
N THR A 2 -7.21 22.93 -3.42
CA THR A 2 -5.97 23.54 -3.91
C THR A 2 -4.86 22.53 -3.62
N VAL A 3 -4.25 21.95 -4.65
CA VAL A 3 -3.10 21.07 -4.47
C VAL A 3 -1.86 21.95 -4.46
N ALA A 4 -1.28 22.17 -3.29
CA ALA A 4 0.05 22.74 -3.19
C ALA A 4 1.04 21.84 -3.93
N GLN A 5 1.71 22.38 -4.94
CA GLN A 5 2.80 21.72 -5.64
C GLN A 5 4.03 21.67 -4.71
N PRO A 6 4.66 20.50 -4.46
CA PRO A 6 5.99 20.50 -3.91
C PRO A 6 6.98 20.85 -5.03
N CYS A 7 7.78 21.89 -4.80
CA CYS A 7 9.01 22.10 -5.54
C CYS A 7 9.98 20.92 -5.28
N ALA A 8 10.72 20.54 -6.32
CA ALA A 8 11.79 19.52 -6.36
C ALA A 8 11.38 18.04 -6.54
N GLY A 9 11.40 17.61 -7.82
CA GLY A 9 12.07 16.38 -8.28
C GLY A 9 11.57 15.00 -7.84
N GLY A 10 10.62 14.91 -6.92
CA GLY A 10 10.01 13.65 -6.54
C GLY A 10 8.85 13.31 -7.47
N ALA A 11 8.98 12.23 -8.26
CA ALA A 11 7.82 11.61 -8.93
C ALA A 11 6.63 11.49 -7.96
N GLN A 12 5.58 12.27 -8.23
CA GLN A 12 4.35 12.28 -7.45
C GLN A 12 3.65 10.93 -7.62
N ALA A 13 2.91 10.48 -6.61
CA ALA A 13 2.12 9.25 -6.73
C ALA A 13 1.14 9.38 -7.89
N ASN A 14 0.91 8.28 -8.62
CA ASN A 14 -0.02 8.27 -9.74
C ASN A 14 -1.44 8.66 -9.25
N PRO A 15 -2.06 9.73 -9.80
CA PRO A 15 -3.38 10.17 -9.35
C PRO A 15 -4.46 9.11 -9.47
N GLN A 16 -4.37 8.21 -10.47
CA GLN A 16 -5.32 7.12 -10.64
C GLN A 16 -5.19 6.09 -9.50
N VAL A 17 -3.96 5.77 -9.11
CA VAL A 17 -3.68 4.85 -7.99
C VAL A 17 -4.15 5.46 -6.67
N LEU A 18 -3.90 6.75 -6.44
CA LEU A 18 -4.39 7.44 -5.25
C LEU A 18 -5.93 7.45 -5.18
N ARG A 19 -6.59 7.73 -6.31
CA ARG A 19 -8.05 7.70 -6.38
C ARG A 19 -8.60 6.32 -6.05
N LEU A 20 -7.98 5.26 -6.58
CA LEU A 20 -8.36 3.88 -6.28
C LEU A 20 -8.17 3.55 -4.80
N ALA A 21 -7.02 3.89 -4.22
CA ALA A 21 -6.72 3.62 -2.82
C ALA A 21 -7.71 4.33 -1.87
N VAL A 22 -8.01 5.60 -2.14
CA VAL A 22 -8.99 6.37 -1.35
C VAL A 22 -10.40 5.81 -1.52
N ALA A 23 -10.78 5.40 -2.74
CA ALA A 23 -12.07 4.77 -2.98
C ALA A 23 -12.21 3.45 -2.20
N ALA A 24 -11.21 2.56 -2.29
CA ALA A 24 -11.19 1.30 -1.55
C ALA A 24 -11.30 1.52 -0.03
N MET A 25 -10.50 2.44 0.52
CA MET A 25 -10.57 2.80 1.94
C MET A 25 -11.97 3.30 2.34
N ARG A 26 -12.59 4.18 1.54
CA ARG A 26 -13.94 4.69 1.80
C ARG A 26 -14.99 3.59 1.75
N CYS A 27 -14.89 2.66 0.80
CA CYS A 27 -15.78 1.50 0.74
C CYS A 27 -15.65 0.65 1.99
N ALA A 28 -14.43 0.35 2.44
CA ALA A 28 -14.23 -0.44 3.66
C ALA A 28 -14.84 0.25 4.90
N VAL A 29 -14.67 1.57 5.04
CA VAL A 29 -15.28 2.34 6.14
C VAL A 29 -16.81 2.33 6.04
N ALA A 30 -17.36 2.50 4.84
CA ALA A 30 -18.82 2.42 4.62
C ALA A 30 -19.38 1.03 4.94
N SER A 31 -18.59 -0.03 4.76
CA SER A 31 -18.93 -1.42 5.13
C SER A 31 -18.70 -1.73 6.62
N GLY A 32 -18.44 -0.72 7.46
CA GLY A 32 -18.35 -0.88 8.92
C GLY A 32 -16.93 -1.05 9.47
N MET A 33 -15.88 -0.93 8.64
CA MET A 33 -14.52 -0.87 9.17
C MET A 33 -14.27 0.48 9.88
N PRO A 34 -13.50 0.49 10.97
CA PRO A 34 -13.12 1.74 11.61
C PRO A 34 -12.22 2.56 10.67
N GLY A 35 -12.36 3.89 10.75
CA GLY A 35 -11.48 4.81 10.05
C GLY A 35 -10.02 4.62 10.45
N SER A 36 -9.11 4.99 9.53
CA SER A 36 -7.67 4.99 9.76
C SER A 36 -7.14 6.42 9.81
N GLN A 37 -6.06 6.64 10.57
CA GLN A 37 -5.37 7.94 10.61
C GLN A 37 -4.33 8.08 9.50
N ARG A 38 -3.88 6.96 8.93
CA ARG A 38 -2.85 6.91 7.89
C ARG A 38 -3.28 6.01 6.75
N LEU A 39 -2.81 6.32 5.55
CA LEU A 39 -2.99 5.49 4.37
C LEU A 39 -1.63 5.19 3.75
N ALA A 40 -1.28 3.91 3.64
CA ALA A 40 -0.12 3.46 2.88
C ALA A 40 -0.58 3.01 1.48
N VAL A 41 0.12 3.47 0.45
CA VAL A 41 -0.15 3.13 -0.95
C VAL A 41 1.13 2.60 -1.58
N ILE A 42 1.06 1.41 -2.20
CA ILE A 42 2.16 0.84 -2.97
C ILE A 42 1.75 0.79 -4.44
N ASP A 43 2.55 1.38 -5.32
CA ASP A 43 2.35 1.32 -6.78
C ASP A 43 3.29 0.29 -7.40
N TYR A 44 2.80 -0.95 -7.55
CA TYR A 44 3.57 -2.03 -8.15
C TYR A 44 3.75 -1.90 -9.68
N SER A 45 3.12 -0.91 -10.33
CA SER A 45 3.43 -0.60 -11.74
C SER A 45 4.84 -0.04 -11.91
N LEU A 46 5.43 0.48 -10.84
CA LEU A 46 6.81 0.95 -10.80
C LEU A 46 7.79 -0.18 -10.45
N PRO A 47 9.02 -0.13 -11.00
CA PRO A 47 10.04 -1.12 -10.67
C PRO A 47 10.46 -1.03 -9.20
N SER A 48 10.96 -2.13 -8.63
CA SER A 48 11.43 -2.23 -7.24
C SER A 48 12.61 -1.32 -6.93
N THR A 49 13.31 -0.84 -7.97
CA THR A 49 14.40 0.14 -7.91
C THR A 49 13.91 1.59 -7.74
N ARG A 50 12.59 1.86 -7.78
CA ARG A 50 12.02 3.19 -7.52
C ARG A 50 11.23 3.22 -6.22
N ARG A 51 11.28 4.37 -5.55
CA ARG A 51 10.43 4.65 -4.40
C ARG A 51 8.98 4.60 -4.86
N ARG A 52 8.24 3.62 -4.35
CA ARG A 52 6.89 3.27 -4.80
C ARG A 52 5.95 2.95 -3.64
N LEU A 53 6.38 3.23 -2.41
CA LEU A 53 5.52 3.28 -1.22
C LEU A 53 5.33 4.76 -0.85
N TRP A 54 4.10 5.16 -0.60
CA TRP A 54 3.73 6.45 -0.01
C TRP A 54 2.94 6.21 1.26
N ILE A 55 3.21 6.97 2.31
CA ILE A 55 2.39 6.99 3.52
C ILE A 55 1.86 8.40 3.71
N PHE A 56 0.55 8.51 3.85
CA PHE A 56 -0.17 9.77 4.03
C PHE A 56 -0.72 9.88 5.45
N ASP A 57 -0.69 11.11 5.98
CA ASP A 57 -1.53 11.50 7.11
C ASP A 57 -2.91 11.87 6.57
N LEU A 58 -3.96 11.21 7.08
CA LEU A 58 -5.33 11.44 6.63
C LEU A 58 -6.02 12.60 7.37
N ALA A 59 -5.54 12.96 8.56
CA ALA A 59 -6.07 14.08 9.31
C ALA A 59 -5.58 15.40 8.71
N ASP A 60 -4.27 15.49 8.48
CA ASP A 60 -3.61 16.70 7.96
C ASP A 60 -3.45 16.70 6.43
N GLN A 61 -3.90 15.62 5.76
CA GLN A 61 -3.94 15.47 4.30
C GLN A 61 -2.59 15.72 3.60
N HIS A 62 -1.48 15.29 4.21
CA HIS A 62 -0.15 15.45 3.65
C HIS A 62 0.64 14.14 3.56
N LEU A 63 1.67 14.15 2.71
CA LEU A 63 2.58 13.02 2.54
C LEU A 63 3.58 12.98 3.72
N LEU A 64 3.58 11.89 4.48
CA LEU A 64 4.54 11.66 5.57
C LEU A 64 5.87 11.11 5.05
N MET A 65 5.82 10.13 4.15
CA MET A 65 7.02 9.51 3.60
C MET A 65 6.79 8.88 2.23
N ARG A 66 7.89 8.76 1.49
CA ARG A 66 7.95 8.05 0.21
C ARG A 66 9.20 7.20 0.15
N GLU A 67 9.07 5.88 0.09
CA GLU A 67 10.18 4.95 0.27
C GLU A 67 10.24 3.80 -0.75
N LEU A 68 11.37 3.10 -0.76
CA LEU A 68 11.53 1.82 -1.47
C LEU A 68 10.77 0.72 -0.73
N VAL A 69 10.24 -0.25 -1.48
CA VAL A 69 9.55 -1.41 -0.91
C VAL A 69 9.79 -2.66 -1.76
N ALA A 70 10.16 -3.75 -1.07
CA ALA A 70 10.32 -5.06 -1.69
C ALA A 70 8.97 -5.66 -2.10
N HIS A 71 9.00 -6.69 -2.94
CA HIS A 71 7.85 -7.55 -3.25
C HIS A 71 8.21 -9.01 -3.01
N GLY A 72 7.21 -9.89 -3.01
CA GLY A 72 7.39 -11.32 -2.79
C GLY A 72 8.38 -11.94 -3.78
N ARG A 73 9.15 -12.93 -3.33
CA ARG A 73 10.20 -13.59 -4.13
C ARG A 73 9.70 -14.08 -5.49
N ASN A 74 8.46 -14.57 -5.55
CA ASN A 74 7.87 -15.13 -6.76
C ASN A 74 7.07 -14.10 -7.57
N SER A 75 6.98 -12.84 -7.12
CA SER A 75 6.26 -11.78 -7.85
C SER A 75 6.99 -11.25 -9.08
N GLY A 76 8.25 -11.62 -9.29
CA GLY A 76 9.06 -11.18 -10.43
C GLY A 76 10.38 -10.51 -10.02
N GLY A 77 11.13 -10.04 -11.01
CA GLY A 77 12.44 -9.39 -10.81
C GLY A 77 12.32 -7.89 -10.54
N ASN A 78 12.79 -7.06 -11.47
CA ASN A 78 12.72 -5.60 -11.34
C ASN A 78 11.27 -5.09 -11.26
N PHE A 79 10.31 -5.77 -11.89
CA PHE A 79 8.88 -5.46 -11.81
C PHE A 79 8.12 -6.60 -11.14
N ALA A 80 7.13 -6.25 -10.32
CA ALA A 80 6.16 -7.22 -9.79
C ALA A 80 5.10 -7.50 -10.87
N LYS A 81 5.11 -8.70 -11.43
CA LYS A 81 4.22 -9.15 -12.50
C LYS A 81 3.22 -10.22 -12.04
N TYR A 82 3.53 -10.90 -10.95
CA TYR A 82 2.74 -12.01 -10.42
C TYR A 82 2.32 -11.73 -8.98
N PHE A 83 1.07 -12.03 -8.67
CA PHE A 83 0.47 -11.80 -7.37
C PHE A 83 -0.45 -12.96 -7.01
N SER A 84 -0.46 -13.34 -5.73
CA SER A 84 -1.27 -14.46 -5.28
C SER A 84 -1.57 -14.37 -3.79
N ASP A 85 -2.81 -14.69 -3.44
CA ASP A 85 -3.31 -14.82 -2.07
C ASP A 85 -3.12 -16.23 -1.50
N ARG A 86 -2.64 -17.17 -2.32
CA ARG A 86 -2.44 -18.54 -1.88
C ARG A 86 -1.30 -18.61 -0.86
N LEU A 87 -1.59 -19.17 0.31
CA LEU A 87 -0.58 -19.42 1.33
C LEU A 87 0.60 -20.21 0.75
N GLY A 88 1.83 -19.73 1.01
CA GLY A 88 3.05 -20.34 0.51
C GLY A 88 3.38 -20.03 -0.96
N SER A 89 2.63 -19.16 -1.65
CA SER A 89 2.97 -18.68 -3.00
C SER A 89 4.30 -17.93 -3.05
N LEU A 90 4.66 -17.25 -1.95
CA LEU A 90 5.78 -16.30 -1.86
C LEU A 90 5.66 -15.12 -2.82
N GLU A 91 4.45 -14.87 -3.31
CA GLU A 91 4.09 -13.70 -4.10
C GLU A 91 3.53 -12.64 -3.17
N SER A 92 3.72 -11.37 -3.51
CA SER A 92 2.92 -10.29 -2.95
C SER A 92 1.46 -10.51 -3.32
N SER A 93 0.56 -10.10 -2.44
CA SER A 93 -0.85 -9.96 -2.78
C SER A 93 -1.20 -8.48 -2.98
N LEU A 94 -2.07 -8.22 -3.96
CA LEU A 94 -2.67 -6.91 -4.23
C LEU A 94 -3.88 -6.65 -3.32
N GLY A 95 -4.48 -5.47 -3.46
CA GLY A 95 -5.73 -5.14 -2.81
C GLY A 95 -5.58 -4.34 -1.52
N LEU A 96 -6.72 -4.14 -0.84
CA LEU A 96 -6.81 -3.36 0.38
C LEU A 96 -6.45 -4.19 1.61
N TYR A 97 -5.73 -3.57 2.54
CA TYR A 97 -5.34 -4.17 3.82
C TYR A 97 -5.64 -3.27 4.99
N ARG A 98 -6.01 -3.88 6.12
CA ARG A 98 -6.00 -3.28 7.43
C ARG A 98 -4.73 -3.65 8.18
N THR A 99 -4.07 -2.64 8.73
CA THR A 99 -2.97 -2.83 9.68
C THR A 99 -3.53 -3.20 11.05
N LEU A 100 -3.02 -4.28 11.64
CA LEU A 100 -3.36 -4.73 12.97
C LEU A 100 -2.23 -4.36 13.95
N GLY A 101 -1.93 -5.26 14.89
CA GLY A 101 -0.79 -5.11 15.81
C GLY A 101 0.55 -5.40 15.15
N THR A 102 1.61 -5.04 15.86
CA THR A 102 2.99 -5.36 15.48
C THR A 102 3.42 -6.67 16.12
N TYR A 103 4.39 -7.34 15.50
CA TYR A 103 5.00 -8.55 16.01
C TYR A 103 6.49 -8.57 15.69
N ARG A 104 7.24 -9.50 16.30
CA ARG A 104 8.65 -9.73 16.00
C ARG A 104 8.75 -11.05 15.23
N GLY A 105 9.08 -10.96 13.95
CA GLY A 105 9.31 -12.12 13.09
C GLY A 105 10.78 -12.27 12.74
N ASP A 106 11.07 -13.16 11.79
CA ASP A 106 12.44 -13.42 11.31
C ASP A 106 13.10 -12.17 10.71
N ASN A 107 12.30 -11.25 10.17
CA ASN A 107 12.75 -9.97 9.62
C ASN A 107 12.75 -8.82 10.66
N GLY A 108 12.59 -9.13 11.96
CA GLY A 108 12.53 -8.16 13.03
C GLY A 108 11.13 -7.57 13.24
N TYR A 109 11.08 -6.28 13.59
CA TYR A 109 9.84 -5.58 13.90
C TYR A 109 8.95 -5.49 12.66
N SER A 110 7.77 -6.11 12.75
CA SER A 110 6.87 -6.32 11.63
C SER A 110 5.45 -5.90 11.99
N LEU A 111 4.66 -5.55 10.98
CA LEU A 111 3.25 -5.20 11.11
C LEU A 111 2.39 -6.36 10.58
N ARG A 112 1.34 -6.73 11.32
CA ARG A 112 0.39 -7.73 10.85
C ARG A 112 -0.65 -7.05 9.96
N LEU A 113 -0.89 -7.63 8.79
CA LEU A 113 -1.86 -7.14 7.81
C LEU A 113 -3.01 -8.14 7.71
N GLN A 114 -4.23 -7.64 7.54
CA GLN A 114 -5.43 -8.39 7.20
C GLN A 114 -5.96 -7.83 5.89
N GLY A 115 -6.08 -8.63 4.84
CA GLY A 115 -6.66 -8.14 3.60
C GLY A 115 -8.19 -8.06 3.70
N LEU A 116 -8.77 -7.19 2.88
CA LEU A 116 -10.17 -6.76 2.97
C LEU A 116 -10.95 -6.92 1.64
N ASP A 117 -10.29 -7.34 0.57
CA ASP A 117 -10.91 -7.53 -0.75
C ASP A 117 -11.41 -8.98 -0.86
N GLU A 118 -12.73 -9.15 -0.73
CA GLU A 118 -13.39 -10.46 -0.78
C GLU A 118 -13.08 -11.24 -2.05
N GLY A 119 -12.71 -12.52 -1.90
CA GLY A 119 -12.36 -13.39 -3.03
C GLY A 119 -10.99 -13.09 -3.64
N PHE A 120 -10.27 -12.12 -3.08
CA PHE A 120 -8.89 -11.82 -3.41
C PHE A 120 -8.05 -12.06 -2.15
N ASN A 121 -8.01 -11.13 -1.20
CA ASN A 121 -7.08 -11.16 -0.07
C ASN A 121 -7.72 -11.27 1.33
N ASN A 122 -8.92 -11.87 1.48
CA ASN A 122 -9.69 -11.90 2.73
C ASN A 122 -9.43 -13.07 3.70
#